data_AF-A0A159Z9M4-F1
#
_entry.id   AF-A0A159Z9M4-F1
#
_cell.length_a   1.000
_cell.length_b   1.000
_cell.length_c   1.000
_cell.angle_alpha   90.00
_cell.angle_beta   90.00
_cell.angle_gamma   90.00
#
_symmetry.space_group_name_H-M   'P 1'
#
loop_
_entity.id
_entity.type
_entity.pdbx_description
1 polymer ?
#
loop_
_entity_poly.entity_id
_entity_poly.type
_entity_poly.pdbx_seq_one_letter_code
_entity_poly.pdbx_strand_id
1 'polypeptide(L)'
;MPGRAPGLTQPLDPALLADPGAALDAAQGAADAIASALFAALGARLGPAADPAPLTELAPLLQPGLDDLEAFLTHIRVAEGDAATLARRSAALHRFDHLQRLAHRAAQAERIALLARDPVLRRPAAAFAAALTRAAPAPQAAARRLALLEATIARRAHRLRRSALLREHAGLVSPDAVFDLTDASRWLTRSAHHAERIAHYAR
;
A
#
# COMPACT_ATOMS: atom_id res chain seq x y z
N MET A 1 -1.94 -33.84 3.77
CA MET A 1 -1.82 -32.72 4.74
C MET A 1 -1.74 -31.43 3.94
N PRO A 2 -2.74 -30.54 3.95
CA PRO A 2 -2.64 -29.25 3.28
C PRO A 2 -1.61 -28.38 4.02
N GLY A 3 -0.66 -27.82 3.27
CA GLY A 3 0.44 -27.04 3.81
C GLY A 3 -0.05 -25.77 4.51
N ARG A 4 0.43 -25.56 5.74
CA ARG A 4 0.32 -24.28 6.46
C ARG A 4 0.90 -23.21 5.54
N ALA A 5 0.09 -22.23 5.15
CA ALA A 5 0.59 -21.07 4.44
C ALA A 5 1.76 -20.48 5.26
N PRO A 6 2.95 -20.30 4.67
CA PRO A 6 4.04 -19.65 5.36
C PRO A 6 3.56 -18.29 5.85
N GLY A 7 3.78 -17.97 7.13
CA GLY A 7 3.38 -16.68 7.71
C GLY A 7 4.00 -15.52 6.95
N LEU A 8 3.38 -14.34 7.00
CA LEU A 8 3.84 -13.12 6.28
C LEU A 8 5.32 -12.76 6.58
N THR A 9 5.84 -13.21 7.71
CA THR A 9 7.18 -12.91 8.23
C THR A 9 8.04 -14.14 8.48
N GLN A 10 7.65 -15.31 7.94
CA GLN A 10 8.41 -16.55 8.11
C GLN A 10 9.92 -16.47 7.76
N PRO A 11 10.40 -15.58 6.86
CA PRO A 11 11.84 -15.41 6.60
C PRO A 11 12.66 -14.72 7.72
N LEU A 12 12.04 -14.15 8.75
CA LEU A 12 12.73 -13.33 9.76
C LEU A 12 13.36 -14.19 10.87
N ASP A 13 14.51 -14.80 10.59
CA ASP A 13 15.32 -15.54 11.58
C ASP A 13 16.27 -14.58 12.32
N PRO A 14 16.19 -14.44 13.66
CA PRO A 14 17.10 -13.63 14.46
C PRO A 14 18.59 -13.95 14.26
N ALA A 15 18.94 -15.19 13.86
CA ALA A 15 20.32 -15.57 13.56
C ALA A 15 20.92 -14.75 12.40
N LEU A 16 20.09 -14.27 11.47
CA LEU A 16 20.52 -13.45 10.35
C LEU A 16 21.00 -12.06 10.78
N LEU A 17 20.65 -11.57 11.99
CA LEU A 17 21.08 -10.27 12.49
C LEU A 17 22.60 -10.16 12.66
N ALA A 18 23.33 -11.29 12.67
CA ALA A 18 24.78 -11.31 12.68
C ALA A 18 25.40 -10.80 11.36
N ASP A 19 24.67 -10.86 10.24
CA ASP A 19 25.07 -10.34 8.93
C ASP A 19 24.02 -9.30 8.46
N PRO A 20 24.36 -8.01 8.47
CA PRO A 20 23.42 -6.95 8.08
C PRO A 20 22.90 -7.08 6.65
N GLY A 21 23.70 -7.62 5.73
CA GLY A 21 23.29 -7.85 4.34
C GLY A 21 22.23 -8.94 4.25
N ALA A 22 22.47 -10.08 4.89
CA ALA A 22 21.53 -11.20 4.94
C ALA A 22 20.24 -10.84 5.69
N ALA A 23 20.35 -10.10 6.80
CA ALA A 23 19.20 -9.57 7.51
C ALA A 23 18.34 -8.67 6.61
N LEU A 24 18.95 -7.78 5.83
CA LEU A 24 18.21 -6.92 4.90
C LEU A 24 17.54 -7.72 3.79
N ASP A 25 18.15 -8.79 3.27
CA ASP A 25 17.52 -9.67 2.28
C ASP A 25 16.27 -10.37 2.85
N ALA A 26 16.36 -10.88 4.09
CA ALA A 26 15.22 -11.46 4.78
C ALA A 26 14.09 -10.44 5.04
N ALA A 27 14.46 -9.22 5.46
CA ALA A 27 13.50 -8.14 5.65
C ALA A 27 12.79 -7.76 4.34
N GLN A 28 13.51 -7.74 3.22
CA GLN A 28 12.89 -7.51 1.90
C GLN A 28 11.94 -8.65 1.51
N GLY A 29 12.31 -9.91 1.77
CA GLY A 29 11.43 -11.06 1.55
C GLY A 29 10.12 -10.99 2.34
N ALA A 30 10.20 -10.62 3.63
CA ALA A 30 9.01 -10.39 4.45
C ALA A 30 8.18 -9.19 3.95
N ALA A 31 8.84 -8.07 3.60
CA ALA A 31 8.16 -6.91 3.02
C ALA A 31 7.49 -7.20 1.67
N ASP A 32 8.08 -8.08 0.84
CA ASP A 32 7.49 -8.58 -0.40
C ASP A 32 6.24 -9.43 -0.11
N ALA A 33 6.28 -10.33 0.86
CA ALA A 33 5.13 -11.14 1.25
C ALA A 33 3.96 -10.28 1.76
N ILE A 34 4.25 -9.32 2.65
CA ILE A 34 3.24 -8.38 3.15
C ILE A 34 2.68 -7.52 2.02
N ALA A 35 3.53 -6.94 1.17
CA ALA A 35 3.10 -6.14 0.03
C ALA A 35 2.21 -6.93 -0.94
N SER A 36 2.62 -8.15 -1.28
CA SER A 36 1.90 -9.07 -2.16
C SER A 36 0.50 -9.36 -1.63
N ALA A 37 0.39 -9.76 -0.35
CA ALA A 37 -0.88 -10.05 0.29
C ALA A 37 -1.79 -8.82 0.36
N LEU A 38 -1.23 -7.67 0.79
CA LEU A 38 -1.98 -6.42 0.91
C LEU A 38 -2.47 -5.91 -0.45
N PHE A 39 -1.64 -5.98 -1.50
CA PHE A 39 -2.01 -5.59 -2.86
C PHE A 39 -3.10 -6.50 -3.43
N ALA A 40 -2.98 -7.82 -3.24
CA ALA A 40 -4.00 -8.76 -3.68
C ALA A 40 -5.36 -8.47 -3.01
N ALA A 41 -5.36 -8.37 -1.67
CA ALA A 41 -6.57 -8.15 -0.90
C ALA A 41 -7.23 -6.80 -1.16
N LEU A 42 -6.43 -5.72 -1.19
CA LEU A 42 -6.94 -4.38 -1.49
C LEU A 42 -7.40 -4.27 -2.96
N GLY A 43 -6.71 -4.95 -3.88
CA GLY A 43 -7.11 -5.05 -5.28
C GLY A 43 -8.47 -5.75 -5.44
N ALA A 44 -8.69 -6.87 -4.75
CA ALA A 44 -9.98 -7.58 -4.76
C ALA A 44 -11.11 -6.68 -4.21
N ARG A 45 -10.84 -5.98 -3.10
CA ARG A 45 -11.81 -5.10 -2.45
C ARG A 45 -12.20 -3.89 -3.28
N LEU A 46 -11.26 -3.30 -4.02
CA LEU A 46 -11.53 -2.15 -4.91
C LEU A 46 -11.99 -2.57 -6.31
N GLY A 47 -11.88 -3.85 -6.64
CA GLY A 47 -12.23 -4.39 -7.95
C GLY A 47 -13.73 -4.39 -8.22
N PRO A 48 -14.15 -4.77 -9.43
CA PRO A 48 -15.57 -4.78 -9.83
C PRO A 48 -16.46 -5.65 -8.93
N ALA A 49 -15.93 -6.76 -8.40
CA ALA A 49 -16.64 -7.64 -7.47
C ALA A 49 -16.72 -7.06 -6.04
N ALA A 50 -15.90 -6.06 -5.72
CA ALA A 50 -15.81 -5.41 -4.42
C ALA A 50 -15.67 -6.38 -3.22
N ASP A 51 -14.99 -7.51 -3.43
CA ASP A 51 -14.95 -8.63 -2.48
C ASP A 51 -14.24 -8.23 -1.17
N PRO A 52 -14.93 -8.23 -0.01
CA PRO A 52 -14.32 -7.91 1.27
C PRO A 52 -13.58 -9.07 1.93
N ALA A 53 -13.80 -10.32 1.50
CA ALA A 53 -13.29 -11.49 2.20
C ALA A 53 -11.75 -11.51 2.29
N PRO A 54 -10.98 -11.31 1.21
CA PRO A 54 -9.51 -11.36 1.27
C PRO A 54 -8.90 -10.37 2.26
N LEU A 55 -9.46 -9.16 2.34
CA LEU A 55 -8.96 -8.13 3.25
C LEU A 55 -9.37 -8.40 4.71
N THR A 56 -10.52 -9.03 4.92
CA THR A 56 -11.01 -9.44 6.24
C THR A 56 -10.17 -10.59 6.79
N GLU A 57 -9.85 -11.58 5.96
CA GLU A 57 -8.98 -12.71 6.31
C GLU A 57 -7.54 -12.26 6.59
N LEU A 58 -7.04 -11.27 5.84
CA LEU A 58 -5.68 -10.75 5.98
C LEU A 58 -5.52 -9.82 7.20
N ALA A 59 -6.57 -9.09 7.60
CA ALA A 59 -6.54 -8.12 8.69
C ALA A 59 -5.88 -8.61 10.00
N PRO A 60 -6.21 -9.79 10.56
CA PRO A 60 -5.59 -10.27 11.81
C PRO A 60 -4.10 -10.63 11.65
N LEU A 61 -3.61 -10.81 10.43
CA LEU A 61 -2.21 -11.19 10.16
C LEU A 61 -1.33 -9.97 9.86
N LEU A 62 -1.92 -8.87 9.36
CA LEU A 62 -1.16 -7.70 8.91
C LEU A 62 -0.40 -7.01 10.04
N GLN A 63 -1.07 -6.70 11.15
CA GLN A 63 -0.42 -5.95 12.23
C GLN A 63 0.71 -6.76 12.86
N PRO A 64 0.53 -8.05 13.25
CA PRO A 64 1.63 -8.86 13.75
C PRO A 64 2.80 -8.96 12.75
N GLY A 65 2.52 -9.15 11.46
CA GLY A 65 3.58 -9.21 10.45
C GLY A 65 4.33 -7.88 10.27
N LEU A 66 3.64 -6.75 10.42
CA LEU A 66 4.30 -5.43 10.42
C LEU A 66 5.14 -5.24 11.68
N ASP A 67 4.64 -5.63 12.85
CA ASP A 67 5.35 -5.52 14.12
C ASP A 67 6.63 -6.38 14.13
N ASP A 68 6.55 -7.62 13.62
CA ASP A 68 7.70 -8.51 13.44
C ASP A 68 8.77 -7.88 12.51
N LEU A 69 8.34 -7.31 11.38
CA LEU A 69 9.24 -6.65 10.43
C LEU A 69 9.88 -5.39 11.05
N GLU A 70 9.13 -4.60 11.81
CA GLU A 70 9.63 -3.43 12.54
C GLU A 70 10.69 -3.83 13.56
N ALA A 71 10.35 -4.81 14.40
CA ALA A 71 11.24 -5.35 15.41
C ALA A 71 12.53 -5.85 14.74
N PHE A 72 12.44 -6.61 13.66
CA PHE A 72 13.62 -7.10 12.96
C PHE A 72 14.49 -5.96 12.40
N LEU A 73 13.91 -5.00 11.67
CA LEU A 73 14.63 -3.87 11.06
C LEU A 73 15.33 -2.97 12.07
N THR A 74 14.74 -2.78 13.25
CA THR A 74 15.32 -1.96 14.32
C THR A 74 16.56 -2.59 14.95
N HIS A 75 16.67 -3.92 14.92
CA HIS A 75 17.82 -4.66 15.45
C HIS A 75 19.00 -4.77 14.46
N ILE A 76 18.80 -4.50 13.17
CA ILE A 76 19.88 -4.51 12.18
C ILE A 76 20.90 -3.42 12.50
N ARG A 77 22.15 -3.82 12.77
CA ARG A 77 23.29 -2.92 13.02
C ARG A 77 24.14 -2.84 11.76
N VAL A 78 24.40 -1.63 11.27
CA VAL A 78 25.28 -1.41 10.11
C VAL A 78 26.59 -0.84 10.61
N ALA A 79 27.71 -1.39 10.16
CA ALA A 79 29.04 -0.91 10.54
C ALA A 79 29.28 0.52 10.03
N GLU A 80 30.05 1.29 10.80
CA GLU A 80 30.48 2.62 10.38
C GLU A 80 31.33 2.52 9.10
N GLY A 81 31.07 3.39 8.12
CA GLY A 81 31.74 3.37 6.81
C GLY A 81 31.07 2.48 5.75
N ASP A 82 30.13 1.60 6.10
CA ASP A 82 29.36 0.82 5.12
C ASP A 82 28.13 1.60 4.60
N ALA A 83 28.40 2.58 3.73
CA ALA A 83 27.38 3.45 3.15
C ALA A 83 26.35 2.68 2.30
N ALA A 84 26.75 1.58 1.66
CA ALA A 84 25.87 0.80 0.79
C ALA A 84 24.80 0.07 1.60
N THR A 85 25.21 -0.66 2.65
CA THR A 85 24.27 -1.34 3.56
C THR A 85 23.39 -0.34 4.31
N LEU A 86 23.94 0.82 4.68
CA LEU A 86 23.17 1.89 5.32
C LEU A 86 22.05 2.41 4.40
N ALA A 87 22.35 2.62 3.11
CA ALA A 87 21.36 3.04 2.13
C ALA A 87 20.26 1.99 1.93
N ARG A 88 20.62 0.70 1.88
CA ARG A 88 19.66 -0.42 1.81
C ARG A 88 18.75 -0.46 3.05
N ARG A 89 19.31 -0.26 4.26
CA ARG A 89 18.53 -0.18 5.49
C ARG A 89 17.56 1.01 5.48
N SER A 90 18.00 2.18 5.01
CA SER A 90 17.13 3.34 4.85
C SER A 90 15.99 3.08 3.87
N ALA A 91 16.26 2.43 2.73
CA ALA A 91 15.23 2.02 1.79
C ALA A 91 14.22 1.05 2.41
N ALA A 92 14.68 0.06 3.17
CA ALA A 92 13.83 -0.89 3.89
C ALA A 92 12.90 -0.19 4.89
N LEU A 93 13.43 0.76 5.68
CA LEU A 93 12.63 1.55 6.62
C LEU A 93 11.57 2.42 5.94
N HIS A 94 11.90 3.06 4.81
CA HIS A 94 10.91 3.80 4.03
C HIS A 94 9.84 2.90 3.44
N ARG A 95 10.23 1.73 2.94
CA ARG A 95 9.28 0.72 2.44
C ARG A 95 8.32 0.29 3.54
N PHE A 96 8.84 0.02 4.73
CA PHE A 96 8.08 -0.35 5.91
C PHE A 96 7.06 0.74 6.33
N ASP A 97 7.47 2.01 6.43
CA ASP A 97 6.54 3.12 6.71
C ASP A 97 5.36 3.14 5.72
N HIS A 98 5.66 2.97 4.44
CA HIS A 98 4.61 2.98 3.41
C HIS A 98 3.71 1.74 3.46
N LEU A 99 4.23 0.57 3.87
CA LEU A 99 3.42 -0.61 4.16
C LEU A 99 2.45 -0.35 5.31
N GLN A 100 2.92 0.17 6.44
CA GLN A 100 2.07 0.52 7.58
C GLN A 100 0.98 1.52 7.18
N ARG A 101 1.34 2.58 6.44
CA ARG A 101 0.38 3.59 5.98
C ARG A 101 -0.65 3.02 5.02
N LEU A 102 -0.27 2.11 4.12
CA LEU A 102 -1.23 1.46 3.22
C LEU A 102 -2.14 0.48 3.96
N ALA A 103 -1.60 -0.31 4.89
CA ALA A 103 -2.37 -1.24 5.73
C ALA A 103 -3.41 -0.49 6.56
N HIS A 104 -3.01 0.61 7.22
CA HIS A 104 -3.94 1.48 7.94
C HIS A 104 -5.04 2.03 7.03
N ARG A 105 -4.72 2.39 5.78
CA ARG A 105 -5.74 2.84 4.81
C ARG A 105 -6.67 1.74 4.37
N ALA A 106 -6.17 0.51 4.23
CA ALA A 106 -6.97 -0.64 3.85
C ALA A 106 -8.03 -0.98 4.92
N ALA A 107 -7.76 -0.70 6.19
CA ALA A 107 -8.74 -0.84 7.28
C ALA A 107 -9.92 0.16 7.22
N GLN A 108 -9.87 1.18 6.36
CA GLN A 108 -10.89 2.25 6.30
C GLN A 108 -12.06 1.85 5.38
N ALA A 109 -12.83 0.86 5.81
CA ALA A 109 -13.87 0.20 5.01
C ALA A 109 -14.92 1.15 4.40
N GLU A 110 -15.34 2.18 5.15
CA GLU A 110 -16.33 3.17 4.69
C GLU A 110 -15.81 4.00 3.51
N ARG A 111 -14.55 4.46 3.59
CA ARG A 111 -13.91 5.23 2.51
C ARG A 111 -13.77 4.38 1.24
N ILE A 112 -13.47 3.10 1.41
CA ILE A 112 -13.38 2.16 0.30
C ILE A 112 -14.75 1.92 -0.34
N ALA A 113 -15.80 1.76 0.48
CA ALA A 113 -17.17 1.59 -0.02
C ALA A 113 -17.66 2.81 -0.81
N LEU A 114 -17.31 4.02 -0.36
CA LEU A 114 -17.66 5.26 -1.06
C LEU A 114 -17.08 5.33 -2.48
N LEU A 115 -15.83 4.88 -2.66
CA LEU A 115 -15.18 4.84 -3.99
C LEU A 115 -15.94 3.98 -5.01
N ALA A 116 -16.55 2.88 -4.57
CA ALA A 116 -17.30 1.98 -5.44
C ALA A 116 -18.66 2.56 -5.85
N ARG A 117 -19.27 3.37 -4.99
CA ARG A 117 -20.60 3.97 -5.18
C ARG A 117 -20.55 5.28 -5.95
N ASP A 118 -19.48 6.06 -5.79
CA ASP A 118 -19.35 7.35 -6.47
C ASP A 118 -19.02 7.18 -7.96
N PRO A 119 -19.86 7.70 -8.89
CA PRO A 119 -19.66 7.52 -10.33
C PRO A 119 -18.34 8.10 -10.86
N VAL A 120 -17.82 9.16 -10.24
CA VAL A 120 -16.59 9.83 -10.65
C VAL A 120 -15.36 9.07 -10.18
N LEU A 121 -15.42 8.47 -8.99
CA LEU A 121 -14.31 7.75 -8.36
C LEU A 121 -14.26 6.25 -8.71
N ARG A 122 -15.37 5.66 -9.15
CA ARG A 122 -15.44 4.23 -9.49
C ARG A 122 -14.40 3.79 -10.53
N ARG A 123 -14.26 4.55 -11.62
CA ARG A 123 -13.29 4.22 -12.69
C ARG A 123 -11.83 4.31 -12.23
N PRO A 124 -11.36 5.40 -11.59
CA PRO A 124 -9.99 5.43 -11.08
C PRO A 124 -9.74 4.42 -9.95
N ALA A 125 -10.74 4.10 -9.12
CA ALA A 125 -10.63 3.03 -8.13
C ALA A 125 -10.45 1.66 -8.79
N ALA A 126 -11.23 1.32 -9.82
CA ALA A 126 -11.07 0.07 -10.57
C ALA A 126 -9.72 -0.01 -11.31
N ALA A 127 -9.21 1.11 -11.83
CA ALA A 127 -7.88 1.16 -12.43
C ALA A 127 -6.78 0.89 -11.40
N PHE A 128 -6.93 1.41 -10.19
CA PHE A 128 -6.03 1.14 -9.06
C PHE A 128 -6.11 -0.32 -8.61
N ALA A 129 -7.32 -0.87 -8.46
CA ALA A 129 -7.55 -2.28 -8.17
C ALA A 129 -6.80 -3.19 -9.16
N ALA A 130 -7.01 -2.97 -10.46
CA ALA A 130 -6.36 -3.76 -11.50
C ALA A 130 -4.83 -3.58 -11.54
N ALA A 131 -4.30 -2.47 -11.04
CA ALA A 131 -2.87 -2.27 -10.91
C ALA A 131 -2.29 -3.04 -9.71
N LEU A 132 -2.96 -2.98 -8.56
CA LEU A 132 -2.60 -3.74 -7.36
C LEU A 132 -2.63 -5.24 -7.62
N THR A 133 -3.72 -5.77 -8.19
CA THR A 133 -3.84 -7.21 -8.51
C THR A 133 -2.72 -7.68 -9.45
N ARG A 134 -2.32 -6.84 -10.42
CA ARG A 134 -1.21 -7.17 -11.33
C ARG A 134 0.17 -7.02 -10.69
N ALA A 135 0.30 -6.17 -9.68
CA ALA A 135 1.53 -5.97 -8.92
C ALA A 135 1.72 -7.02 -7.83
N ALA A 136 0.64 -7.61 -7.31
CA ALA A 136 0.66 -8.51 -6.17
C ALA A 136 1.64 -9.69 -6.29
N PRO A 137 1.84 -10.35 -7.45
CA PRO A 137 2.81 -11.45 -7.53
C PRO A 137 4.28 -11.01 -7.48
N ALA A 138 4.57 -9.75 -7.82
CA ALA A 138 5.92 -9.20 -7.85
C ALA A 138 5.89 -7.67 -7.66
N PRO A 139 5.63 -7.18 -6.42
CA PRO A 139 5.48 -5.76 -6.13
C PRO A 139 6.65 -4.90 -6.61
N GLN A 140 7.88 -5.40 -6.46
CA GLN A 140 9.13 -4.74 -6.90
C GLN A 140 9.16 -4.44 -8.40
N ALA A 141 8.60 -5.33 -9.23
CA ALA A 141 8.58 -5.16 -10.68
C ALA A 141 7.54 -4.13 -11.15
N ALA A 142 6.62 -3.73 -10.26
CA ALA A 142 5.50 -2.86 -10.60
C ALA A 142 5.78 -1.36 -10.44
N ALA A 143 6.94 -0.97 -9.90
CA ALA A 143 7.25 0.42 -9.50
C ALA A 143 6.92 1.46 -10.58
N ARG A 144 7.47 1.28 -11.80
CA ARG A 144 7.23 2.22 -12.92
C ARG A 144 5.74 2.36 -13.26
N ARG A 145 5.01 1.24 -13.25
CA ARG A 145 3.60 1.22 -13.64
C ARG A 145 2.70 1.83 -12.57
N LEU A 146 3.01 1.58 -11.30
CA LEU A 146 2.35 2.23 -10.17
C LEU A 146 2.63 3.75 -10.17
N ALA A 147 3.85 4.19 -10.49
CA ALA A 147 4.18 5.61 -10.62
C ALA A 147 3.37 6.32 -11.72
N LEU A 148 3.23 5.72 -12.89
CA LEU A 148 2.40 6.30 -13.96
C LEU A 148 0.92 6.42 -13.55
N LEU A 149 0.41 5.42 -12.82
CA LEU A 149 -0.97 5.42 -12.35
C LEU A 149 -1.19 6.43 -11.22
N GLU A 150 -0.30 6.47 -10.23
CA GLU A 150 -0.30 7.44 -9.13
C GLU A 150 -0.38 8.86 -9.69
N ALA A 151 0.51 9.22 -10.62
CA ALA A 151 0.53 10.55 -11.21
C ALA A 151 -0.78 10.87 -11.96
N THR A 152 -1.38 9.85 -12.60
CA THR A 152 -2.66 9.99 -13.29
C THR A 152 -3.83 10.20 -12.32
N ILE A 153 -3.86 9.46 -11.21
CA ILE A 153 -4.85 9.61 -10.13
C ILE A 153 -4.71 10.99 -9.49
N ALA A 154 -3.49 11.41 -9.13
CA ALA A 154 -3.21 12.71 -8.53
C ALA A 154 -3.69 13.88 -9.42
N ARG A 155 -3.38 13.84 -10.72
CA ARG A 155 -3.87 14.85 -11.68
C ARG A 155 -5.40 14.89 -11.78
N ARG A 156 -6.06 13.72 -11.75
CA ARG A 156 -7.53 13.64 -11.76
C ARG A 156 -8.13 14.19 -10.46
N ALA A 157 -7.56 13.83 -9.31
CA ALA A 157 -7.99 14.32 -8.00
C ALA A 157 -7.89 15.85 -7.91
N HIS A 158 -6.82 16.44 -8.41
CA HIS A 158 -6.66 17.90 -8.46
C HIS A 158 -7.78 18.58 -9.27
N ARG A 159 -8.08 18.06 -10.47
CA ARG A 159 -9.18 18.60 -11.30
C ARG A 159 -10.55 18.39 -10.65
N LEU A 160 -10.77 17.23 -10.04
CA LEU A 160 -12.00 16.90 -9.33
C LEU A 160 -12.26 17.88 -8.19
N ARG A 161 -11.26 18.12 -7.34
CA ARG A 161 -11.37 19.07 -6.22
C ARG A 161 -11.74 20.46 -6.70
N ARG A 162 -11.07 20.97 -7.74
CA ARG A 162 -11.38 22.28 -8.32
C ARG A 162 -12.81 22.34 -8.85
N SER A 163 -13.25 21.32 -9.56
CA SER A 163 -14.62 21.23 -10.09
C SER A 163 -15.68 21.19 -8.98
N ALA A 164 -15.44 20.38 -7.93
CA ALA A 164 -16.36 20.26 -6.80
C ALA A 164 -16.57 21.59 -6.08
N LEU A 165 -15.50 22.34 -5.82
CA LEU A 165 -15.57 23.67 -5.19
C LEU A 165 -16.33 24.69 -6.04
N LEU A 166 -16.14 24.69 -7.37
CA LEU A 166 -16.87 25.58 -8.26
C LEU A 166 -18.38 25.26 -8.31
N ARG A 167 -18.72 23.96 -8.28
CA ARG A 167 -20.12 23.52 -8.27
C ARG A 167 -20.82 23.86 -6.95
N GLU A 168 -20.11 23.74 -5.84
CA GLU A 168 -20.62 24.14 -4.52
C GLU A 168 -20.89 25.64 -4.47
N HIS A 169 -19.94 26.46 -4.95
CA HIS A 169 -20.13 27.91 -5.01
C HIS A 169 -21.32 28.34 -5.88
N ALA A 170 -21.63 27.55 -6.91
CA ALA A 170 -22.81 27.74 -7.77
C ALA A 170 -24.11 27.14 -7.19
N GLY A 171 -24.09 26.55 -5.98
CA GLY A 171 -25.24 25.93 -5.33
C GLY A 171 -25.68 24.58 -5.94
N LEU A 172 -24.83 23.95 -6.77
CA LEU A 172 -25.15 22.73 -7.50
C LEU A 172 -24.87 21.44 -6.72
N VAL A 173 -24.14 21.54 -5.61
CA VAL A 173 -23.86 20.45 -4.65
C VAL A 173 -23.78 21.04 -3.25
N SER A 174 -24.10 20.23 -2.24
CA SER A 174 -23.93 20.63 -0.85
C SER A 174 -22.44 20.63 -0.45
N PRO A 175 -22.06 21.42 0.58
CA PRO A 175 -20.72 21.35 1.18
C PRO A 175 -20.34 19.93 1.61
N ASP A 176 -21.26 19.20 2.26
CA ASP A 176 -21.03 17.82 2.72
C ASP A 176 -20.67 16.88 1.57
N ALA A 177 -21.37 16.99 0.43
CA ALA A 177 -21.08 16.19 -0.75
C ALA A 177 -19.68 16.50 -1.33
N VAL A 178 -19.21 17.75 -1.21
CA VAL A 178 -17.82 18.11 -1.58
C VAL A 178 -16.82 17.49 -0.63
N PHE A 179 -17.08 17.51 0.69
CA PHE A 179 -16.20 16.90 1.67
C PHE A 179 -16.05 15.39 1.42
N ASP A 180 -17.16 14.66 1.30
CA ASP A 180 -17.15 13.22 1.03
C ASP A 180 -16.35 12.87 -0.23
N LEU A 181 -16.64 13.57 -1.34
CA LEU A 181 -15.97 13.35 -2.62
C LEU A 181 -14.47 13.65 -2.54
N THR A 182 -14.09 14.77 -1.91
CA THR A 182 -12.68 15.18 -1.83
C THR A 182 -11.87 14.33 -0.86
N ASP A 183 -12.49 13.82 0.21
CA ASP A 183 -11.84 12.90 1.15
C ASP A 183 -11.69 11.50 0.57
N ALA A 184 -12.68 10.98 -0.16
CA ALA A 184 -12.53 9.73 -0.91
C ALA A 184 -11.44 9.86 -1.99
N SER A 185 -11.42 10.97 -2.73
CA SER A 185 -10.37 11.25 -3.72
C SER A 185 -8.97 11.36 -3.08
N ARG A 186 -8.87 11.99 -1.90
CA ARG A 186 -7.64 12.07 -1.12
C ARG A 186 -7.19 10.69 -0.65
N TRP A 187 -8.12 9.86 -0.18
CA TRP A 187 -7.82 8.49 0.19
C TRP A 187 -7.22 7.74 -0.99
N LEU A 188 -7.85 7.79 -2.16
CA LEU A 188 -7.38 7.07 -3.35
C LEU A 188 -5.99 7.53 -3.78
N THR A 189 -5.77 8.85 -3.78
CA THR A 189 -4.47 9.43 -4.15
C THR A 189 -3.37 8.97 -3.19
N ARG A 190 -3.61 9.03 -1.87
CA ARG A 190 -2.61 8.59 -0.88
C ARG A 190 -2.38 7.08 -0.91
N SER A 191 -3.41 6.27 -1.13
CA SER A 191 -3.26 4.82 -1.28
C SER A 191 -2.43 4.46 -2.51
N ALA A 192 -2.66 5.13 -3.65
CA ALA A 192 -1.86 4.96 -4.86
C ALA A 192 -0.39 5.38 -4.65
N HIS A 193 -0.17 6.48 -3.94
CA HIS A 193 1.16 6.92 -3.54
C HIS A 193 1.87 5.87 -2.69
N HIS A 194 1.26 5.37 -1.61
CA HIS A 194 1.92 4.37 -0.77
C HIS A 194 2.21 3.08 -1.54
N ALA A 195 1.30 2.60 -2.39
CA ALA A 195 1.54 1.42 -3.23
C ALA A 195 2.75 1.63 -4.18
N GLU A 196 2.85 2.80 -4.81
CA GLU A 196 4.01 3.17 -5.63
C GLU A 196 5.29 3.17 -4.81
N ARG A 197 5.30 3.80 -3.64
CA ARG A 197 6.50 3.91 -2.81
C ARG A 197 6.96 2.57 -2.26
N ILE A 198 6.03 1.67 -1.91
CA ILE A 198 6.34 0.30 -1.52
C ILE A 198 7.12 -0.40 -2.63
N ALA A 199 6.64 -0.31 -3.88
CA ALA A 199 7.32 -0.90 -5.03
C ALA A 199 8.64 -0.20 -5.36
N HIS A 200 8.71 1.13 -5.20
CA HIS A 200 9.90 1.93 -5.49
C HIS A 200 11.10 1.57 -4.61
N TYR A 201 10.84 1.29 -3.33
CA TYR A 201 11.86 0.98 -2.33
C TYR A 201 12.14 -0.53 -2.18
N ALA A 202 11.55 -1.37 -3.02
CA ALA A 202 11.80 -2.81 -3.05
C ALA A 202 13.12 -3.16 -3.78
N ARG A 203 14.20 -2.45 -3.46
CA ARG A 203 15.52 -2.55 -4.11
C ARG A 203 16.58 -3.05 -3.14
#